data_AF-A0A2G9XNV0-F1
#
_entry.id   AF-A0A2G9XNV0-F1
#
_cell.length_a   1.000
_cell.length_b   1.000
_cell.length_c   1.000
_cell.angle_alpha   90.00
_cell.angle_beta   90.00
_cell.angle_gamma   90.00
#
_symmetry.space_group_name_H-M   'P 1'
#
loop_
_entity.id
_entity.type
_entity.pdbx_description
1 polymer ?
#
loop_
_entity_poly.entity_id
_entity_poly.type
_entity_poly.pdbx_seq_one_letter_code
_entity_poly.pdbx_strand_id
1 'polypeptide(L)'
;KGNEKVIRARLSDAQFFFEEDSKVPLDARLELLRDVVFHNLLGTYYEKVMRFRTLAVEIASVIAPAYAGQSAAGRPSFKERVCRTATLAKADLSTQMVGEFPDLQGVMGREYALLAGEDARVAKGICEHYLPVSANGNLPETDEGAIVSIADKMDSIAGFFGVNLLPTGTADPYALRRQALGIINIILAQRYPLRLDELIDMSLVGLSERLKRPPEAVKADILTFFHARFENQLISQGRPYDVVAAVLAAGTTDVVKSIMKIGAME
;
A
#
# COMPACT_ATOMS: atom_id res chain seq x y z
N LYS A 1 -31.65 17.73 21.96
CA LYS A 1 -31.80 19.12 21.47
C LYS A 1 -30.46 19.81 21.15
N GLY A 2 -29.50 19.96 22.07
CA GLY A 2 -28.18 20.57 21.77
C GLY A 2 -27.31 19.74 20.81
N ASN A 3 -27.12 18.45 21.12
CA ASN A 3 -26.30 17.53 20.31
C ASN A 3 -26.86 17.31 18.89
N GLU A 4 -28.19 17.30 18.74
CA GLU A 4 -28.85 17.17 17.43
C GLU A 4 -28.57 18.37 16.52
N LYS A 5 -28.47 19.58 17.09
CA LYS A 5 -28.14 20.79 16.32
C LYS A 5 -26.70 20.74 15.81
N VAL A 6 -25.78 20.24 16.64
CA VAL A 6 -24.36 20.06 16.28
C VAL A 6 -24.19 19.00 15.20
N ILE A 7 -24.83 17.83 15.37
CA ILE A 7 -24.78 16.75 14.36
C ILE A 7 -25.38 17.23 13.03
N ARG A 8 -26.52 17.95 13.06
CA ARG A 8 -27.14 18.48 11.84
C ARG A 8 -26.23 19.45 11.10
N ALA A 9 -25.56 20.36 11.83
CA ALA A 9 -24.59 21.27 11.21
C ALA A 9 -23.44 20.49 10.57
N ARG A 10 -22.87 19.51 11.28
CA ARG A 10 -21.76 18.69 10.77
C ARG A 10 -22.13 17.88 9.52
N LEU A 11 -23.35 17.33 9.49
CA LEU A 11 -23.87 16.63 8.31
C LEU A 11 -24.12 17.58 7.14
N SER A 12 -24.57 18.81 7.41
CA SER A 12 -24.73 19.84 6.38
C SER A 12 -23.39 20.23 5.76
N ASP A 13 -22.34 20.37 6.57
CA ASP A 13 -20.99 20.65 6.08
C ASP A 13 -20.47 19.50 5.23
N ALA A 14 -20.62 18.25 5.71
CA ALA A 14 -20.23 17.06 4.94
C ALA A 14 -20.98 16.99 3.60
N GLN A 15 -22.30 17.25 3.60
CA GLN A 15 -23.09 17.29 2.38
C GLN A 15 -22.58 18.36 1.41
N PHE A 16 -22.30 19.57 1.90
CA PHE A 16 -21.76 20.65 1.09
C PHE A 16 -20.41 20.26 0.45
N PHE A 17 -19.46 19.72 1.24
CA PHE A 17 -18.17 19.29 0.70
C PHE A 17 -18.32 18.19 -0.34
N PHE A 18 -19.20 17.22 -0.10
CA PHE A 18 -19.47 16.14 -1.05
C PHE A 18 -20.02 16.68 -2.38
N GLU A 19 -21.00 17.58 -2.32
CA GLU A 19 -21.63 18.20 -3.50
C GLU A 19 -20.62 19.05 -4.28
N GLU A 20 -19.79 19.85 -3.61
CA GLU A 20 -18.73 20.62 -4.26
C GLU A 20 -17.67 19.72 -4.86
N ASP A 21 -17.21 18.71 -4.12
CA ASP A 21 -16.13 17.85 -4.57
C ASP A 21 -16.52 16.99 -5.78
N SER A 22 -17.79 16.57 -5.85
CA SER A 22 -18.36 15.75 -6.93
C SER A 22 -18.44 16.47 -8.28
N LYS A 23 -18.26 17.79 -8.32
CA LYS A 23 -18.24 18.57 -9.57
C LYS A 23 -16.96 18.38 -10.38
N VAL A 24 -15.88 17.95 -9.73
CA VAL A 24 -14.57 17.73 -10.35
C VAL A 24 -14.27 16.23 -10.32
N PRO A 25 -14.11 15.57 -11.48
CA PRO A 25 -13.73 14.17 -11.55
C PRO A 25 -12.46 13.85 -10.75
N LEU A 26 -12.41 12.66 -10.16
CA LEU A 26 -11.31 12.24 -9.29
C LEU A 26 -9.96 12.20 -10.02
N ASP A 27 -9.95 11.92 -11.33
CA ASP A 27 -8.71 11.88 -12.11
C ASP A 27 -8.09 13.26 -12.35
N ALA A 28 -8.91 14.29 -12.55
CA ALA A 28 -8.46 15.68 -12.65
C ALA A 28 -7.78 16.16 -11.35
N ARG A 29 -8.08 15.53 -10.22
CA ARG A 29 -7.50 15.84 -8.91
C ARG A 29 -6.09 15.27 -8.70
N LEU A 30 -5.64 14.35 -9.55
CA LEU A 30 -4.28 13.80 -9.47
C LEU A 30 -3.22 14.90 -9.55
N GLU A 31 -3.38 15.86 -10.46
CA GLU A 31 -2.41 16.94 -10.66
C GLU A 31 -2.30 17.86 -9.43
N LEU A 32 -3.38 18.01 -8.65
CA LEU A 32 -3.38 18.79 -7.41
C LEU A 32 -2.49 18.16 -6.32
N LEU A 33 -2.16 16.87 -6.42
CA LEU A 33 -1.24 16.21 -5.49
C LEU A 33 0.21 16.71 -5.60
N ARG A 34 0.54 17.52 -6.61
CA ARG A 34 1.84 18.20 -6.70
C ARG A 34 2.02 19.25 -5.60
N ASP A 35 0.92 19.81 -5.10
CA ASP A 35 0.96 20.81 -4.03
C ASP A 35 0.87 20.17 -2.64
N VAL A 36 0.60 18.86 -2.56
CA VAL A 36 0.48 18.12 -1.30
C VAL A 36 1.80 17.43 -0.98
N VAL A 37 2.53 17.96 -0.01
CA VAL A 37 3.82 17.39 0.43
C VAL A 37 3.60 16.02 1.07
N PHE A 38 4.25 14.99 0.55
CA PHE A 38 4.33 13.68 1.20
C PHE A 38 5.38 13.70 2.30
N HIS A 39 6.59 14.16 1.97
CA HIS A 39 7.67 14.39 2.93
C HIS A 39 8.76 15.26 2.30
N ASN A 40 9.36 16.18 3.05
CA ASN A 40 10.35 17.15 2.53
C ASN A 40 11.55 16.51 1.80
N LEU A 41 11.92 15.27 2.14
CA LEU A 41 12.99 14.52 1.49
C LEU A 41 12.52 13.55 0.39
N LEU A 42 11.22 13.26 0.31
CA LEU A 42 10.64 12.26 -0.61
C LEU A 42 9.67 12.88 -1.63
N GLY A 43 9.45 14.19 -1.54
CA GLY A 43 8.64 14.96 -2.46
C GLY A 43 7.16 15.04 -2.09
N THR A 44 6.35 15.10 -3.12
CA THR A 44 4.90 15.32 -3.12
C THR A 44 4.14 14.00 -3.22
N TYR A 45 2.84 14.02 -2.93
CA TYR A 45 1.99 12.86 -3.15
C TYR A 45 1.86 12.51 -4.63
N TYR A 46 1.92 13.49 -5.55
CA TYR A 46 1.97 13.20 -6.99
C TYR A 46 3.19 12.35 -7.33
N GLU A 47 4.39 12.76 -6.89
CA GLU A 47 5.62 12.00 -7.15
C GLU A 47 5.57 10.61 -6.52
N LYS A 48 5.01 10.50 -5.31
CA LYS A 48 4.78 9.22 -4.65
C LYS A 48 3.84 8.30 -5.45
N VAL A 49 2.70 8.81 -5.90
CA VAL A 49 1.75 8.08 -6.74
C VAL A 49 2.43 7.57 -8.00
N MET A 50 3.22 8.40 -8.67
CA MET A 50 3.94 7.99 -9.87
C MET A 50 4.94 6.86 -9.60
N ARG A 51 5.67 6.90 -8.49
CA ARG A 51 6.61 5.83 -8.10
C ARG A 51 5.87 4.52 -7.81
N PHE A 52 4.91 4.54 -6.89
CA PHE A 52 4.24 3.30 -6.51
C PHE A 52 3.32 2.76 -7.60
N ARG A 53 2.83 3.60 -8.52
CA ARG A 53 2.10 3.14 -9.71
C ARG A 53 2.99 2.27 -10.59
N THR A 54 4.20 2.72 -10.89
CA THR A 54 5.17 1.92 -11.66
C THR A 54 5.45 0.61 -10.95
N LEU A 55 5.74 0.66 -9.64
CA LEU A 55 5.96 -0.53 -8.83
C LEU A 55 4.75 -1.49 -8.84
N ALA A 56 3.52 -0.98 -8.73
CA ALA A 56 2.30 -1.78 -8.79
C ALA A 56 2.14 -2.51 -10.13
N VAL A 57 2.48 -1.86 -11.25
CA VAL A 57 2.45 -2.49 -12.58
C VAL A 57 3.52 -3.59 -12.72
N GLU A 58 4.71 -3.40 -12.16
CA GLU A 58 5.74 -4.44 -12.12
C GLU A 58 5.31 -5.64 -11.27
N ILE A 59 4.75 -5.39 -10.08
CA ILE A 59 4.18 -6.44 -9.21
C ILE A 59 3.06 -7.20 -9.95
N ALA A 60 2.15 -6.47 -10.60
CA ALA A 60 1.09 -7.07 -11.40
C ALA A 60 1.65 -7.91 -12.57
N SER A 61 2.83 -7.57 -13.10
CA SER A 61 3.50 -8.34 -14.14
C SER A 61 4.02 -9.68 -13.63
N VAL A 62 4.53 -9.74 -12.41
CA VAL A 62 4.94 -10.99 -11.74
C VAL A 62 3.74 -11.88 -11.42
N ILE A 63 2.61 -11.27 -11.03
CA ILE A 63 1.39 -11.99 -10.64
C ILE A 63 0.52 -12.41 -11.85
N ALA A 64 0.55 -11.64 -12.95
CA ALA A 64 -0.29 -11.83 -14.13
C ALA A 64 -0.33 -13.26 -14.72
N PRO A 65 0.74 -14.08 -14.72
CA PRO A 65 0.67 -15.46 -15.21
C PRO A 65 -0.43 -16.30 -14.52
N ALA A 66 -0.76 -16.02 -13.26
CA ALA A 66 -1.84 -16.70 -12.55
C ALA A 66 -3.26 -16.31 -13.05
N TYR A 67 -3.37 -15.22 -13.82
CA TYR A 67 -4.61 -14.68 -14.38
C TYR A 67 -4.69 -14.83 -15.90
N ALA A 68 -3.75 -15.57 -16.50
CA ALA A 68 -3.72 -15.83 -17.93
C ALA A 68 -5.06 -16.45 -18.39
N GLY A 69 -5.69 -15.84 -19.40
CA GLY A 69 -6.98 -16.31 -19.96
C GLY A 69 -8.24 -15.64 -19.41
N GLN A 70 -8.14 -14.75 -18.40
CA GLN A 70 -9.30 -14.00 -17.88
C GLN A 70 -9.60 -12.69 -18.64
N SER A 71 -8.95 -12.47 -19.79
CA SER A 71 -9.14 -11.26 -20.58
C SER A 71 -10.40 -11.38 -21.43
N ALA A 72 -11.42 -10.57 -21.12
CA ALA A 72 -12.61 -10.44 -21.95
C ALA A 72 -12.46 -9.24 -22.89
N ALA A 73 -12.81 -9.41 -24.17
CA ALA A 73 -12.76 -8.33 -25.15
C ALA A 73 -13.61 -7.12 -24.68
N GLY A 74 -13.03 -5.93 -24.74
CA GLY A 74 -13.71 -4.67 -24.37
C GLY A 74 -13.69 -4.35 -22.87
N ARG A 75 -12.97 -5.09 -22.02
CA ARG A 75 -12.71 -4.71 -20.62
C ARG A 75 -11.24 -4.38 -20.40
N PRO A 76 -10.90 -3.45 -19.49
CA PRO A 76 -9.52 -3.21 -19.11
C PRO A 76 -8.88 -4.50 -18.61
N SER A 77 -7.67 -4.79 -19.08
CA SER A 77 -6.84 -5.87 -18.61
C SER A 77 -6.54 -5.72 -17.11
N PHE A 78 -6.09 -6.81 -16.49
CA PHE A 78 -5.71 -6.79 -15.07
C PHE A 78 -4.67 -5.71 -14.75
N LYS A 79 -3.62 -5.59 -15.57
CA LYS A 79 -2.58 -4.57 -15.38
C LYS A 79 -3.10 -3.16 -15.57
N GLU A 80 -4.01 -2.94 -16.52
CA GLU A 80 -4.66 -1.63 -16.71
C GLU A 80 -5.50 -1.23 -15.51
N ARG A 81 -6.26 -2.17 -14.91
CA ARG A 81 -6.99 -1.90 -13.67
C ARG A 81 -6.07 -1.58 -12.51
N VAL A 82 -5.00 -2.36 -12.29
CA VAL A 82 -3.99 -2.06 -11.25
C VAL A 82 -3.37 -0.68 -11.47
N CYS A 83 -3.00 -0.34 -12.70
CA CYS A 83 -2.44 0.96 -13.05
C CYS A 83 -3.43 2.10 -12.76
N ARG A 84 -4.71 1.94 -13.14
CA ARG A 84 -5.76 2.93 -12.88
C ARG A 84 -6.03 3.07 -11.39
N THR A 85 -6.13 1.97 -10.65
CA THR A 85 -6.25 1.97 -9.17
C THR A 85 -5.11 2.74 -8.54
N ALA A 86 -3.85 2.44 -8.89
CA ALA A 86 -2.69 3.13 -8.33
C ALA A 86 -2.69 4.63 -8.65
N THR A 87 -3.07 4.99 -9.88
CA THR A 87 -3.15 6.38 -10.34
C THR A 87 -4.14 7.19 -9.51
N LEU A 88 -5.27 6.60 -9.14
CA LEU A 88 -6.34 7.29 -8.41
C LEU A 88 -6.27 7.13 -6.88
N ALA A 89 -5.43 6.22 -6.38
CA ALA A 89 -5.40 5.78 -4.99
C ALA A 89 -5.35 6.91 -3.95
N LYS A 90 -4.65 8.01 -4.24
CA LYS A 90 -4.48 9.15 -3.30
C LYS A 90 -5.15 10.44 -3.78
N ALA A 91 -5.91 10.41 -4.88
CA ALA A 91 -6.44 11.61 -5.51
C ALA A 91 -7.45 12.36 -4.61
N ASP A 92 -8.11 11.63 -3.71
CA ASP A 92 -9.05 12.19 -2.75
C ASP A 92 -8.39 13.03 -1.65
N LEU A 93 -7.06 12.94 -1.44
CA LEU A 93 -6.34 13.79 -0.50
C LEU A 93 -6.42 15.29 -0.84
N SER A 94 -6.78 15.63 -2.08
CA SER A 94 -7.00 17.01 -2.52
C SER A 94 -8.45 17.49 -2.38
N THR A 95 -9.34 16.66 -1.83
CA THR A 95 -10.77 16.97 -1.69
C THR A 95 -11.04 17.74 -0.41
N GLN A 96 -12.05 18.62 -0.43
CA GLN A 96 -12.44 19.36 0.77
C GLN A 96 -12.98 18.40 1.84
N MET A 97 -13.71 17.36 1.41
CA MET A 97 -14.20 16.32 2.29
C MET A 97 -13.06 15.65 3.08
N VAL A 98 -11.97 15.24 2.43
CA VAL A 98 -10.84 14.61 3.14
C VAL A 98 -10.05 15.64 3.96
N GLY A 99 -9.99 16.91 3.51
CA GLY A 99 -9.42 17.99 4.30
C GLY A 99 -10.13 18.20 5.64
N GLU A 100 -11.46 18.15 5.65
CA GLU A 100 -12.28 18.31 6.86
C GLU A 100 -12.46 17.01 7.65
N PHE A 101 -12.47 15.86 6.96
CA PHE A 101 -12.68 14.53 7.52
C PHE A 101 -11.58 13.55 7.05
N PRO A 102 -10.35 13.65 7.58
CA PRO A 102 -9.21 12.84 7.12
C PRO A 102 -9.41 11.33 7.25
N ASP A 103 -10.26 10.89 8.17
CA ASP A 103 -10.60 9.47 8.39
C ASP A 103 -11.42 8.87 7.23
N LEU A 104 -11.97 9.70 6.34
CA LEU A 104 -12.72 9.26 5.16
C LEU A 104 -11.85 9.06 3.91
N GLN A 105 -10.53 9.26 3.99
CA GLN A 105 -9.63 8.97 2.87
C GLN A 105 -9.75 7.51 2.41
N GLY A 106 -9.57 7.28 1.12
CA GLY A 106 -9.83 6.00 0.46
C GLY A 106 -11.32 5.70 0.27
N VAL A 107 -12.15 5.92 1.30
CA VAL A 107 -13.61 5.77 1.20
C VAL A 107 -14.17 6.80 0.22
N MET A 108 -13.82 8.07 0.40
CA MET A 108 -14.26 9.13 -0.53
C MET A 108 -13.67 8.94 -1.93
N GLY A 109 -12.40 8.53 -2.03
CA GLY A 109 -11.81 8.15 -3.32
C GLY A 109 -12.63 7.10 -4.06
N ARG A 110 -13.10 6.05 -3.36
CA ARG A 110 -14.02 5.06 -3.97
C ARG A 110 -15.33 5.68 -4.41
N GLU A 111 -16.01 6.43 -3.54
CA GLU A 111 -17.32 7.01 -3.88
C GLU A 111 -17.23 7.97 -5.06
N TYR A 112 -16.21 8.83 -5.10
CA TYR A 112 -15.97 9.74 -6.23
C TYR A 112 -15.61 9.00 -7.51
N ALA A 113 -14.83 7.91 -7.43
CA ALA A 113 -14.53 7.06 -8.58
C ALA A 113 -15.81 6.41 -9.15
N LEU A 114 -16.68 5.87 -8.29
CA LEU A 114 -17.95 5.28 -8.71
C LEU A 114 -18.88 6.31 -9.36
N LEU A 115 -18.97 7.51 -8.80
CA LEU A 115 -19.75 8.61 -9.40
C LEU A 115 -19.22 9.03 -10.78
N ALA A 116 -17.90 8.96 -10.97
CA ALA A 116 -17.26 9.23 -12.26
C ALA A 116 -17.40 8.07 -13.27
N GLY A 117 -18.04 6.96 -12.90
CA GLY A 117 -18.26 5.80 -13.77
C GLY A 117 -17.06 4.88 -13.90
N GLU A 118 -16.10 4.92 -12.96
CA GLU A 118 -14.96 4.00 -12.93
C GLU A 118 -15.39 2.54 -12.73
N ASP A 119 -14.53 1.61 -13.16
CA ASP A 119 -14.71 0.19 -12.91
C ASP A 119 -14.82 -0.08 -11.40
N ALA A 120 -15.82 -0.87 -10.99
CA ALA A 120 -16.09 -1.14 -9.58
C ALA A 120 -14.91 -1.79 -8.83
N ARG A 121 -14.07 -2.58 -9.52
CA ARG A 121 -12.84 -3.15 -8.92
C ARG A 121 -11.78 -2.07 -8.75
N VAL A 122 -11.67 -1.14 -9.69
CA VAL A 122 -10.77 0.02 -9.56
C VAL A 122 -11.17 0.86 -8.36
N ALA A 123 -12.46 1.22 -8.26
CA ALA A 123 -13.01 1.98 -7.15
C ALA A 123 -12.81 1.28 -5.80
N LYS A 124 -13.09 -0.03 -5.72
CA LYS A 124 -12.85 -0.82 -4.51
C LYS A 124 -11.36 -0.86 -4.15
N GLY A 125 -10.48 -1.06 -5.13
CA GLY A 125 -9.03 -1.02 -4.94
C GLY A 125 -8.51 0.32 -4.40
N ILE A 126 -9.11 1.45 -4.82
CA ILE A 126 -8.78 2.79 -4.29
C ILE A 126 -9.05 2.87 -2.79
N CYS A 127 -10.15 2.29 -2.29
CA CYS A 127 -10.37 2.23 -0.85
C CYS A 127 -9.44 1.22 -0.16
N GLU A 128 -9.26 0.04 -0.76
CA GLU A 128 -8.56 -1.08 -0.14
C GLU A 128 -7.03 -0.91 -0.08
N HIS A 129 -6.41 -0.08 -0.92
CA HIS A 129 -4.94 0.04 -0.91
C HIS A 129 -4.39 0.57 0.44
N TYR A 130 -5.21 1.24 1.24
CA TYR A 130 -4.84 1.64 2.61
C TYR A 130 -4.70 0.42 3.54
N LEU A 131 -5.44 -0.66 3.30
CA LEU A 131 -5.45 -1.86 4.12
C LEU A 131 -4.16 -2.68 3.98
N PRO A 132 -3.74 -3.41 5.04
CA PRO A 132 -4.29 -3.33 6.38
C PRO A 132 -3.80 -2.06 7.11
N VAL A 133 -4.68 -1.46 7.90
CA VAL A 133 -4.38 -0.29 8.75
C VAL A 133 -3.78 -0.69 10.11
N SER A 134 -3.93 -1.95 10.51
CA SER A 134 -3.39 -2.53 11.74
C SER A 134 -2.89 -3.96 11.48
N ALA A 135 -2.02 -4.50 12.35
CA ALA A 135 -1.38 -5.79 12.13
C ALA A 135 -2.36 -6.97 11.95
N ASN A 136 -3.51 -6.93 12.65
CA ASN A 136 -4.59 -7.92 12.57
C ASN A 136 -5.84 -7.35 11.88
N GLY A 137 -5.68 -6.27 11.12
CA GLY A 137 -6.78 -5.62 10.42
C GLY A 137 -7.24 -6.39 9.19
N ASN A 138 -8.33 -5.92 8.60
CA ASN A 138 -8.83 -6.45 7.32
C ASN A 138 -7.76 -6.32 6.24
N LEU A 139 -7.65 -7.33 5.39
CA LEU A 139 -6.79 -7.31 4.21
C LEU A 139 -7.62 -6.89 2.99
N PRO A 140 -6.96 -6.35 1.94
CA PRO A 140 -7.61 -6.12 0.65
C PRO A 140 -8.25 -7.41 0.12
N GLU A 141 -9.50 -7.32 -0.33
CA GLU A 141 -10.20 -8.45 -0.95
C GLU A 141 -9.93 -8.52 -2.46
N THR A 142 -9.66 -7.38 -3.10
CA THR A 142 -9.31 -7.31 -4.52
C THR A 142 -7.81 -7.37 -4.73
N ASP A 143 -7.40 -8.01 -5.83
CA ASP A 143 -6.00 -8.02 -6.25
C ASP A 143 -5.51 -6.62 -6.62
N GLU A 144 -6.38 -5.78 -7.21
CA GLU A 144 -6.07 -4.38 -7.49
C GLU A 144 -5.72 -3.62 -6.20
N GLY A 145 -6.53 -3.74 -5.14
CA GLY A 145 -6.23 -3.14 -3.84
C GLY A 145 -5.01 -3.75 -3.15
N ALA A 146 -4.85 -5.06 -3.22
CA ALA A 146 -3.73 -5.79 -2.62
C ALA A 146 -2.38 -5.36 -3.20
N ILE A 147 -2.27 -5.31 -4.52
CA ILE A 147 -1.04 -4.94 -5.22
C ILE A 147 -0.69 -3.48 -4.99
N VAL A 148 -1.68 -2.58 -5.07
CA VAL A 148 -1.43 -1.15 -4.84
C VAL A 148 -1.07 -0.88 -3.37
N SER A 149 -1.66 -1.62 -2.42
CA SER A 149 -1.25 -1.54 -1.02
C SER A 149 0.20 -1.95 -0.82
N ILE A 150 0.62 -3.09 -1.40
CA ILE A 150 2.01 -3.54 -1.32
C ILE A 150 2.96 -2.49 -1.91
N ALA A 151 2.62 -1.95 -3.08
CA ALA A 151 3.44 -0.95 -3.76
C ALA A 151 3.57 0.35 -2.96
N ASP A 152 2.46 0.91 -2.46
CA ASP A 152 2.46 2.16 -1.69
C ASP A 152 3.25 2.02 -0.38
N LYS A 153 3.07 0.89 0.31
CA LYS A 153 3.77 0.58 1.56
C LYS A 153 5.27 0.35 1.31
N MET A 154 5.62 -0.37 0.24
CA MET A 154 7.03 -0.60 -0.09
C MET A 154 7.73 0.69 -0.50
N ASP A 155 7.09 1.54 -1.32
CA ASP A 155 7.63 2.86 -1.68
C ASP A 155 7.93 3.70 -0.43
N SER A 156 7.02 3.69 0.55
CA SER A 156 7.23 4.39 1.82
C SER A 156 8.42 3.81 2.58
N ILE A 157 8.47 2.48 2.79
CA ILE A 157 9.57 1.83 3.52
C ILE A 157 10.92 2.11 2.84
N ALA A 158 11.01 1.88 1.53
CA ALA A 158 12.23 2.12 0.77
C ALA A 158 12.64 3.60 0.80
N GLY A 159 11.68 4.52 0.69
CA GLY A 159 11.92 5.95 0.76
C GLY A 159 12.49 6.37 2.12
N PHE A 160 11.83 6.01 3.22
CA PHE A 160 12.25 6.40 4.57
C PHE A 160 13.60 5.77 4.96
N PHE A 161 13.85 4.51 4.62
CA PHE A 161 15.17 3.90 4.81
C PHE A 161 16.24 4.58 3.96
N GLY A 162 15.92 4.92 2.71
CA GLY A 162 16.80 5.61 1.78
C GLY A 162 17.24 7.00 2.25
N VAL A 163 16.41 7.68 3.06
CA VAL A 163 16.71 9.02 3.60
C VAL A 163 17.10 9.01 5.09
N ASN A 164 17.43 7.84 5.66
CA ASN A 164 17.86 7.66 7.06
C ASN A 164 16.80 7.98 8.14
N LEU A 165 15.52 7.72 7.85
CA LEU A 165 14.41 7.87 8.79
C LEU A 165 13.87 6.50 9.22
N LEU A 166 14.73 5.70 9.84
CA LEU A 166 14.41 4.34 10.30
C LEU A 166 13.66 4.37 11.64
N PRO A 167 12.82 3.37 11.95
CA PRO A 167 12.22 3.24 13.27
C PRO A 167 13.28 2.94 14.34
N THR A 168 13.23 3.63 15.47
CA THR A 168 14.20 3.48 16.57
C THR A 168 13.49 3.08 17.86
N GLY A 169 14.05 2.12 18.61
CA GLY A 169 13.45 1.64 19.86
C GLY A 169 11.95 1.34 19.71
N THR A 170 11.11 2.00 20.52
CA THR A 170 9.65 1.92 20.44
C THR A 170 9.03 2.90 19.43
N ALA A 171 9.76 3.93 19.00
CA ALA A 171 9.26 4.94 18.08
C ALA A 171 9.16 4.39 16.64
N ASP A 172 8.03 4.67 16.01
CA ASP A 172 7.78 4.40 14.58
C ASP A 172 6.86 5.49 14.01
N PRO A 173 7.39 6.72 13.82
CA PRO A 173 6.57 7.88 13.47
C PRO A 173 5.86 7.73 12.13
N TYR A 174 6.43 6.96 11.20
CA TYR A 174 5.89 6.70 9.86
C TYR A 174 5.21 5.33 9.73
N ALA A 175 5.00 4.63 10.86
CA ALA A 175 4.34 3.34 10.92
C ALA A 175 4.97 2.24 10.05
N LEU A 176 6.28 2.29 9.79
CA LEU A 176 6.98 1.38 8.87
C LEU A 176 6.90 -0.08 9.31
N ARG A 177 6.85 -0.35 10.62
CA ARG A 177 6.68 -1.72 11.16
C ARG A 177 5.31 -2.28 10.81
N ARG A 178 4.26 -1.44 10.93
CA ARG A 178 2.90 -1.83 10.55
C ARG A 178 2.79 -2.03 9.04
N GLN A 179 3.42 -1.17 8.25
CA GLN A 179 3.45 -1.29 6.80
C GLN A 179 4.15 -2.58 6.34
N ALA A 180 5.30 -2.94 6.93
CA ALA A 180 6.01 -4.17 6.61
C ALA A 180 5.20 -5.43 6.94
N LEU A 181 4.57 -5.48 8.13
CA LEU A 181 3.66 -6.56 8.48
C LEU A 181 2.45 -6.63 7.53
N GLY A 182 1.93 -5.47 7.11
CA GLY A 182 0.86 -5.41 6.12
C GLY A 182 1.26 -6.05 4.79
N ILE A 183 2.44 -5.73 4.27
CA ILE A 183 2.97 -6.36 3.04
C ILE A 183 3.10 -7.88 3.22
N ILE A 184 3.71 -8.34 4.32
CA ILE A 184 3.87 -9.77 4.61
C ILE A 184 2.50 -10.46 4.63
N ASN A 185 1.52 -9.90 5.35
CA ASN A 185 0.20 -10.50 5.50
C ASN A 185 -0.57 -10.57 4.18
N ILE A 186 -0.48 -9.53 3.33
CA ILE A 186 -1.11 -9.56 2.00
C ILE A 186 -0.47 -10.66 1.14
N ILE A 187 0.87 -10.72 1.07
CA ILE A 187 1.59 -11.73 0.29
C ILE A 187 1.22 -13.14 0.75
N LEU A 188 1.17 -13.38 2.06
CA LEU A 188 0.83 -14.69 2.64
C LEU A 188 -0.63 -15.07 2.38
N ALA A 189 -1.58 -14.15 2.59
CA ALA A 189 -3.00 -14.41 2.43
C ALA A 189 -3.36 -14.74 0.98
N GLN A 190 -2.83 -13.98 0.03
CA GLN A 190 -3.06 -14.19 -1.40
C GLN A 190 -2.10 -15.21 -2.03
N ARG A 191 -1.10 -15.68 -1.27
CA ARG A 191 -0.04 -16.58 -1.72
C ARG A 191 0.68 -16.06 -2.96
N TYR A 192 0.91 -14.75 -3.03
CA TYR A 192 1.57 -14.14 -4.18
C TYR A 192 3.00 -14.66 -4.31
N PRO A 193 3.47 -14.97 -5.53
CA PRO A 193 4.82 -15.46 -5.78
C PRO A 193 5.82 -14.29 -5.79
N LEU A 194 5.79 -13.44 -4.76
CA LEU A 194 6.64 -12.26 -4.64
C LEU A 194 7.79 -12.54 -3.67
N ARG A 195 9.01 -12.23 -4.12
CA ARG A 195 10.20 -12.26 -3.29
C ARG A 195 10.51 -10.86 -2.76
N LEU A 196 10.80 -10.74 -1.47
CA LEU A 196 11.03 -9.45 -0.82
C LEU A 196 12.24 -8.69 -1.38
N ASP A 197 13.32 -9.38 -1.73
CA ASP A 197 14.51 -8.79 -2.34
C ASP A 197 14.20 -8.13 -3.69
N GLU A 198 13.45 -8.81 -4.55
CA GLU A 198 13.04 -8.28 -5.86
C GLU A 198 12.09 -7.09 -5.69
N LEU A 199 11.15 -7.19 -4.75
CA LEU A 199 10.22 -6.11 -4.44
C LEU A 199 10.95 -4.84 -3.96
N ILE A 200 11.98 -5.01 -3.13
CA ILE A 200 12.83 -3.91 -2.66
C ILE A 200 13.63 -3.32 -3.82
N ASP A 201 14.25 -4.15 -4.67
CA ASP A 201 15.00 -3.68 -5.84
C ASP A 201 14.12 -2.81 -6.76
N MET A 202 12.93 -3.30 -7.11
CA MET A 202 11.97 -2.56 -7.93
C MET A 202 11.60 -1.22 -7.30
N SER A 203 11.41 -1.18 -5.98
CA SER A 203 11.07 0.06 -5.27
C SER A 203 12.24 1.06 -5.23
N LEU A 204 13.49 0.58 -5.12
CA LEU A 204 14.66 1.44 -5.04
C LEU A 204 14.98 2.13 -6.38
N VAL A 205 14.65 1.50 -7.51
CA VAL A 205 14.83 2.10 -8.85
C VAL A 205 14.11 3.45 -8.94
N GLY A 206 12.85 3.52 -8.52
CA GLY A 206 12.04 4.75 -8.55
C GLY A 206 12.46 5.82 -7.53
N LEU A 207 13.34 5.47 -6.59
CA LEU A 207 13.83 6.35 -5.53
C LEU A 207 15.30 6.76 -5.70
N SER A 208 15.99 6.26 -6.74
CA SER A 208 17.42 6.45 -6.99
C SER A 208 17.92 7.89 -6.77
N GLU A 209 17.22 8.89 -7.30
CA GLU A 209 17.58 10.32 -7.16
C GLU A 209 17.38 10.89 -5.74
N ARG A 210 16.65 10.20 -4.86
CA ARG A 210 16.33 10.64 -3.49
C ARG A 210 17.09 9.88 -2.42
N LEU A 211 17.85 8.84 -2.77
CA LEU A 211 18.60 8.05 -1.81
C LEU A 211 19.78 8.86 -1.25
N LYS A 212 19.92 8.87 0.08
CA LYS A 212 21.07 9.44 0.81
C LYS A 212 22.13 8.38 1.13
N ARG A 213 21.92 7.16 0.68
CA ARG A 213 22.73 5.97 0.98
C ARG A 213 22.84 5.09 -0.25
N PRO A 214 23.89 4.25 -0.36
CA PRO A 214 24.00 3.26 -1.43
C PRO A 214 22.76 2.34 -1.44
N PRO A 215 22.14 2.08 -2.61
CA PRO A 215 20.97 1.21 -2.73
C PRO A 215 21.15 -0.16 -2.06
N GLU A 216 22.34 -0.73 -2.14
CA GLU A 216 22.67 -2.05 -1.58
C GLU A 216 22.60 -2.04 -0.04
N ALA A 217 23.07 -0.97 0.58
CA ALA A 217 23.01 -0.80 2.02
C ALA A 217 21.57 -0.58 2.50
N VAL A 218 20.78 0.20 1.73
CA VAL A 218 19.36 0.41 2.00
C VAL A 218 18.59 -0.91 1.89
N LYS A 219 18.86 -1.70 0.83
CA LYS A 219 18.26 -3.02 0.63
C LYS A 219 18.55 -3.97 1.78
N ALA A 220 19.81 -4.06 2.22
CA ALA A 220 20.20 -4.94 3.32
C ALA A 220 19.47 -4.61 4.64
N ASP A 221 19.33 -3.31 4.94
CA ASP A 221 18.60 -2.86 6.13
C ASP A 221 17.10 -3.18 6.03
N ILE A 222 16.48 -2.97 4.86
CA ILE A 222 15.06 -3.29 4.66
C ILE A 222 14.85 -4.81 4.77
N LEU A 223 15.70 -5.64 4.17
CA LEU A 223 15.61 -7.09 4.31
C LEU A 223 15.71 -7.53 5.78
N THR A 224 16.70 -7.01 6.51
CA THR A 224 16.85 -7.26 7.96
C THR A 224 15.61 -6.82 8.73
N PHE A 225 15.04 -5.67 8.37
CA PHE A 225 13.83 -5.15 8.98
C PHE A 225 12.62 -6.07 8.76
N PHE A 226 12.40 -6.53 7.52
CA PHE A 226 11.34 -7.48 7.18
C PHE A 226 11.54 -8.85 7.84
N HIS A 227 12.75 -9.40 7.82
CA HIS A 227 13.09 -10.66 8.47
C HIS A 227 12.76 -10.63 9.96
N ALA A 228 13.20 -9.60 10.67
CA ALA A 228 12.89 -9.44 12.09
C ALA A 228 11.37 -9.34 12.35
N ARG A 229 10.60 -8.71 11.46
CA ARG A 229 9.14 -8.63 11.63
C ARG A 229 8.46 -9.97 11.38
N PHE A 230 8.88 -10.66 10.32
CA PHE A 230 8.33 -11.96 9.96
C PHE A 230 8.61 -13.00 11.04
N GLU A 231 9.85 -13.08 11.54
CA GLU A 231 10.25 -13.94 12.66
C GLU A 231 9.36 -13.70 13.90
N ASN A 232 9.26 -12.44 14.35
CA ASN A 232 8.46 -12.09 15.52
C ASN A 232 6.98 -12.44 15.35
N GLN A 233 6.43 -12.26 14.15
CA GLN A 233 5.05 -12.64 13.84
C GLN A 233 4.86 -14.15 14.00
N LEU A 234 5.76 -14.97 13.45
CA LEU A 234 5.67 -16.43 13.52
C LEU A 234 5.75 -16.94 14.96
N ILE A 235 6.68 -16.39 15.74
CA ILE A 235 6.82 -16.73 17.16
C ILE A 235 5.55 -16.33 17.92
N SER A 236 4.98 -15.15 17.66
CA SER A 236 3.75 -14.69 18.31
C SER A 236 2.53 -15.55 17.97
N GLN A 237 2.56 -16.23 16.82
CA GLN A 237 1.55 -17.19 16.38
C GLN A 237 1.73 -18.58 16.99
N GLY A 238 2.73 -18.77 17.86
CA GLY A 238 2.98 -20.01 18.59
C GLY A 238 3.91 -21.00 17.90
N ARG A 239 4.59 -20.60 16.82
CA ARG A 239 5.53 -21.49 16.11
C ARG A 239 6.83 -21.67 16.89
N PRO A 240 7.44 -22.87 16.90
CA PRO A 240 8.68 -23.12 17.62
C PRO A 240 9.83 -22.24 17.12
N TYR A 241 10.55 -21.60 18.07
CA TYR A 241 11.62 -20.65 17.76
C TYR A 241 12.76 -21.29 16.94
N ASP A 242 13.18 -22.49 17.32
CA ASP A 242 14.24 -23.25 16.65
C ASP A 242 13.90 -23.56 15.18
N VAL A 243 12.66 -23.95 14.89
CA VAL A 243 12.19 -24.21 13.53
C VAL A 243 12.15 -22.92 12.71
N VAL A 244 11.59 -21.84 13.27
CA VAL A 244 11.54 -20.53 12.60
C VAL A 244 12.95 -20.03 12.30
N ALA A 245 13.84 -20.03 13.29
CA ALA A 245 15.22 -19.58 13.15
C ALA A 245 15.98 -20.42 12.10
N ALA A 246 15.81 -21.74 12.08
CA ALA A 246 16.46 -22.61 11.10
C ALA A 246 16.03 -22.31 9.66
N VAL A 247 14.74 -22.07 9.42
CA VAL A 247 14.23 -21.75 8.07
C VAL A 247 14.64 -20.34 7.63
N LEU A 248 14.62 -19.37 8.54
CA LEU A 248 14.95 -17.98 8.22
C LEU A 248 16.47 -17.74 8.11
N ALA A 249 17.31 -18.52 8.80
CA ALA A 249 18.76 -18.45 8.70
C ALA A 249 19.30 -18.69 7.28
N ALA A 250 18.52 -19.36 6.42
CA ALA A 250 18.83 -19.53 5.01
C ALA A 250 18.71 -18.24 4.17
N GLY A 251 18.35 -17.10 4.78
CA GLY A 251 18.21 -15.82 4.09
C GLY A 251 17.04 -15.80 3.11
N THR A 252 15.99 -16.59 3.39
CA THR A 252 14.83 -16.71 2.52
C THR A 252 14.09 -15.36 2.38
N THR A 253 13.84 -14.96 1.15
CA THR A 253 13.09 -13.74 0.81
C THR A 253 11.68 -14.07 0.30
N ASP A 254 11.37 -15.36 0.17
CA ASP A 254 10.07 -15.88 -0.24
C ASP A 254 9.30 -16.29 1.01
N VAL A 255 8.46 -15.40 1.53
CA VAL A 255 7.73 -15.61 2.78
C VAL A 255 6.72 -16.76 2.68
N VAL A 256 6.14 -16.99 1.49
CA VAL A 256 5.18 -18.09 1.25
C VAL A 256 5.87 -19.44 1.36
N LYS A 257 7.01 -19.63 0.67
CA LYS A 257 7.79 -20.87 0.78
C LYS A 257 8.31 -21.08 2.21
N SER A 258 8.62 -20.01 2.92
CA SER A 258 9.10 -20.10 4.30
C SER A 258 8.03 -20.68 5.23
N ILE A 259 6.78 -20.21 5.13
CA ILE A 259 5.63 -20.81 5.85
C ILE A 259 5.46 -22.28 5.49
N MET A 260 5.52 -22.63 4.20
CA MET A 260 5.36 -24.02 3.75
C MET A 260 6.44 -24.94 4.32
N LYS A 261 7.69 -24.49 4.39
CA LYS A 261 8.79 -25.24 5.00
C LYS A 261 8.61 -25.42 6.50
N ILE A 262 8.25 -24.35 7.21
CA ILE A 262 8.02 -24.42 8.66
C ILE A 262 6.90 -25.42 8.98
N GLY A 263 5.77 -25.34 8.27
CA GLY A 263 4.66 -26.28 8.46
C GLY A 263 4.96 -27.72 8.04
N ALA A 264 6.05 -27.98 7.31
CA ALA A 264 6.52 -29.33 6.99
C ALA A 264 7.54 -29.87 8.03
N MET A 265 8.06 -29.01 8.90
CA MET A 265 8.99 -29.36 9.98
C MET A 265 8.31 -29.46 11.35
N GLU A 266 7.06 -29.01 11.45
CA GLU A 266 6.12 -29.18 12.59
C GLU A 266 5.41 -30.54 12.52
#